data_AF-L7JUE4-F1
#
_entry.id   AF-L7JUE4-F1
#
_cell.length_a   1.000
_cell.length_b   1.000
_cell.length_c   1.000
_cell.angle_alpha   90.00
_cell.angle_beta   90.00
_cell.angle_gamma   90.00
#
_symmetry.space_group_name_H-M   'P 1'
#
loop_
_entity.id
_entity.type
_entity.pdbx_description
1 polymer ?
#
loop_
_entity_poly.entity_id
_entity_poly.type
_entity_poly.pdbx_seq_one_letter_code
_entity_poly.pdbx_strand_id
1 'polypeptide(L)' 'MKEYYKESVKDLYSYVGNQQTVGSLPDMNDILRRVEELDNDAEKMMLELSSIYKMIHEGLMKLNGT' A
#
# COMPACT_ATOMS: atom_id res chain seq x y z
N MET A 1 12.36 -3.21 9.40
CA MET A 1 11.04 -3.67 8.89
C MET A 1 10.23 -2.55 8.27
N LYS A 2 9.89 -1.47 9.01
CA LYS A 2 9.10 -0.34 8.48
C LYS A 2 9.67 0.25 7.17
N GLU A 3 10.97 0.50 7.09
CA GLU A 3 11.62 1.02 5.88
C GLU A 3 11.49 0.06 4.67
N TYR A 4 11.63 -1.25 4.89
CA TYR A 4 11.40 -2.27 3.85
C TYR A 4 9.97 -2.21 3.28
N TYR A 5 8.97 -1.98 4.13
CA TYR A 5 7.58 -1.81 3.68
C TYR A 5 7.37 -0.51 2.90
N LYS A 6 8.02 0.59 3.30
CA LYS A 6 7.97 1.87 2.58
C LYS A 6 8.57 1.74 1.18
N GLU A 7 9.69 1.05 1.06
CA GLU A 7 10.30 0.75 -0.25
C GLU A 7 9.36 -0.12 -1.10
N SER A 8 8.81 -1.19 -0.52
CA SER A 8 7.87 -2.07 -1.22
C SER A 8 6.63 -1.35 -1.74
N VAL A 9 6.07 -0.40 -0.97
CA VAL A 9 4.93 0.43 -1.41
C VAL A 9 5.33 1.31 -2.60
N LYS A 10 6.50 1.96 -2.55
CA LYS A 10 6.98 2.80 -3.65
C LYS A 10 7.18 1.99 -4.93
N ASP A 11 7.79 0.83 -4.83
CA ASP A 11 8.03 -0.07 -5.97
C ASP A 11 6.72 -0.51 -6.61
N LEU A 12 5.73 -0.88 -5.81
CA LEU A 12 4.40 -1.26 -6.28
C LEU A 12 3.71 -0.13 -7.03
N TYR A 13 3.69 1.08 -6.48
CA TYR A 13 3.04 2.22 -7.13
C TYR A 13 3.77 2.66 -8.40
N SER A 14 5.10 2.57 -8.42
CA SER A 14 5.91 2.79 -9.62
C SER A 14 5.57 1.77 -10.71
N TYR A 15 5.48 0.48 -10.35
CA TYR A 15 5.08 -0.57 -11.29
C TYR A 15 3.68 -0.34 -11.87
N VAL A 16 2.69 0.00 -11.04
CA VAL A 16 1.32 0.24 -11.49
C VAL A 16 1.22 1.50 -12.36
N GLY A 17 1.85 2.60 -11.95
CA GLY A 17 1.85 3.85 -12.73
C GLY A 17 2.50 3.71 -14.11
N ASN A 18 3.44 2.77 -14.27
CA ASN A 18 4.06 2.44 -15.54
C ASN A 18 3.20 1.53 -16.43
N GLN A 19 2.16 0.90 -15.89
CA GLN A 19 1.33 -0.10 -16.58
C GLN A 19 -0.12 0.35 -16.83
N GLN A 20 -0.68 1.24 -16.00
CA GLN A 20 -2.08 1.73 -16.09
C GLN A 20 -2.28 3.12 -15.45
N THR A 21 -3.39 3.79 -15.77
CA THR A 21 -3.84 5.02 -15.09
C THR A 21 -4.25 4.74 -13.63
N VAL A 22 -3.60 5.42 -12.70
CA VAL A 22 -3.64 5.23 -11.22
C VAL A 22 -4.97 5.65 -10.57
N GLY A 23 -6.02 5.96 -11.34
CA GLY A 23 -7.20 6.69 -10.86
C GLY A 23 -7.99 6.04 -9.71
N SER A 24 -7.85 4.73 -9.49
CA SER A 24 -8.57 3.98 -8.44
C SER A 24 -7.68 3.52 -7.28
N LEU A 25 -6.37 3.77 -7.34
CA LEU A 25 -5.47 3.46 -6.24
C LEU A 25 -5.60 4.52 -5.14
N PRO A 26 -5.47 4.13 -3.85
CA PRO A 26 -5.27 5.08 -2.77
C PRO A 26 -4.08 6.00 -3.03
N ASP A 27 -4.05 7.19 -2.41
CA ASP A 27 -2.88 8.05 -2.51
C ASP A 27 -1.65 7.39 -1.87
N MET A 28 -0.53 7.36 -2.60
CA MET A 28 0.70 6.72 -2.13
C MET A 28 1.25 7.37 -0.86
N ASN A 29 1.18 8.70 -0.73
CA ASN A 29 1.70 9.40 0.44
C ASN A 29 0.86 9.08 1.67
N ASP A 30 -0.45 8.93 1.52
CA ASP A 30 -1.33 8.46 2.61
C ASP A 30 -0.96 7.05 3.08
N ILE A 31 -0.64 6.14 2.14
CA ILE A 31 -0.18 4.79 2.50
C ILE A 31 1.16 4.86 3.23
N LEU A 32 2.12 5.65 2.73
CA LEU A 32 3.43 5.81 3.36
C LEU A 32 3.30 6.41 4.77
N ARG A 33 2.40 7.39 4.97
CA ARG A 33 2.11 7.95 6.30
C ARG A 33 1.56 6.87 7.24
N ARG A 34 0.63 6.04 6.79
CA ARG A 34 0.09 4.92 7.60
C ARG A 34 1.16 3.89 7.97
N VAL A 35 2.07 3.58 7.05
CA VAL A 35 3.22 2.72 7.36
C VAL A 35 4.15 3.38 8.38
N GLU A 36 4.31 4.71 8.32
CA GLU A 36 5.10 5.47 9.30
C GLU A 36 4.45 5.49 10.70
N GLU A 37 3.12 5.46 10.79
CA GLU A 37 2.38 5.45 12.05
C GLU A 37 2.38 4.09 12.76
N LEU A 38 2.88 3.03 12.11
CA LEU A 38 2.97 1.70 12.73
C LEU A 38 3.91 1.72 13.94
N ASP A 39 3.46 1.16 15.06
CA ASP A 39 4.27 0.95 16.25
C ASP A 39 5.29 -0.19 16.02
N ASN A 40 6.30 -0.34 16.89
CA ASN A 40 7.25 -1.48 16.85
C ASN A 40 6.66 -2.79 17.41
N ASP A 41 5.39 -2.78 17.81
CA ASP A 41 4.66 -3.97 18.22
C ASP A 41 4.37 -4.87 17.01
N ALA A 42 4.96 -6.06 16.99
CA ALA A 42 4.92 -6.96 15.85
C ALA A 42 3.50 -7.44 15.51
N GLU A 43 2.64 -7.64 16.51
CA GLU A 43 1.29 -8.17 16.34
C GLU A 43 0.37 -7.08 15.76
N LYS A 44 0.44 -5.86 16.30
CA LYS A 44 -0.24 -4.68 15.74
C LYS A 44 0.26 -4.35 14.35
N MET A 45 1.57 -4.42 14.11
CA MET A 45 2.13 -4.23 12.78
C MET A 45 1.52 -5.20 11.77
N MET A 46 1.40 -6.48 12.12
CA MET A 46 0.87 -7.48 11.21
C MET A 46 -0.59 -7.21 10.84
N LEU A 47 -1.41 -6.81 11.82
CA LEU A 47 -2.81 -6.44 11.59
C LEU A 47 -2.95 -5.19 10.72
N GLU A 48 -2.24 -4.11 11.05
CA GLU A 48 -2.33 -2.86 10.31
C GLU A 48 -1.75 -2.97 8.89
N LEU A 49 -0.66 -3.72 8.71
CA LEU A 49 -0.11 -4.01 7.38
C LEU A 49 -1.08 -4.82 6.52
N SER A 50 -1.83 -5.77 7.12
CA SER A 50 -2.85 -6.51 6.38
C SER A 50 -3.99 -5.61 5.89
N SER A 51 -4.35 -4.58 6.69
CA SER A 51 -5.33 -3.56 6.32
C SER A 51 -4.83 -2.69 5.17
N ILE A 52 -3.58 -2.23 5.24
CA ILE A 52 -2.90 -1.46 4.18
C ILE A 52 -2.88 -2.26 2.87
N TYR A 53 -2.49 -3.54 2.93
CA TYR A 53 -2.50 -4.43 1.78
C TYR A 53 -3.90 -4.57 1.17
N LYS A 54 -4.92 -4.79 2.00
CA LYS A 54 -6.31 -4.95 1.53
C LYS A 54 -6.80 -3.71 0.77
N MET A 55 -6.52 -2.50 1.27
CA MET A 55 -6.89 -1.25 0.57
C MET A 55 -6.23 -1.13 -0.80
N ILE A 56 -4.94 -1.44 -0.90
CA ILE A 56 -4.21 -1.40 -2.18
C ILE A 56 -4.79 -2.47 -3.13
N HIS A 57 -5.01 -3.69 -2.63
CA HIS A 57 -5.57 -4.78 -3.41
C HIS A 57 -6.96 -4.46 -3.95
N GLU A 58 -7.86 -3.90 -3.15
CA GLU A 58 -9.18 -3.45 -3.60
C GLU A 58 -9.09 -2.36 -4.67
N GLY A 59 -8.14 -1.42 -4.54
CA GLY A 59 -7.88 -0.42 -5.58
C GLY A 59 -7.44 -1.05 -6.90
N LEU A 60 -6.55 -2.05 -6.84
CA LEU A 60 -6.09 -2.81 -8.01
C LEU A 60 -7.21 -3.64 -8.66
N MET A 61 -8.06 -4.29 -7.86
CA MET A 61 -9.19 -5.07 -8.37
C MET A 61 -10.23 -4.20 -9.09
N LYS A 62 -10.47 -2.98 -8.58
CA LYS A 62 -11.34 -1.99 -9.25
C LYS A 62 -10.77 -1.49 -10.57
N LEU A 63 -9.45 -1.45 -10.74
CA LEU A 63 -8.79 -1.08 -12.00
C LEU A 63 -8.90 -2.18 -13.06
N ASN A 64 -8.74 -3.43 -12.66
CA ASN A 64 -8.70 -4.56 -13.59
C ASN A 64 -10.08 -5.05 -14.06
N GLY A 65 -11.17 -4.38 -13.67
CA GLY A 65 -12.53 -4.70 -14.13
C GLY A 65 -12.98 -6.08 -13.69
N THR A 66 -13.58 -6.15 -12.50
CA THR A 66 -14.70 -7.08 -12.26
C THR A 66 -15.99 -6.28 -12.39
#